data_AF-A0A031IKE9-F1
#
_entry.id   AF-A0A031IKE9-F1
#
_cell.length_a   1.000
_cell.length_b   1.000
_cell.length_c   1.000
_cell.angle_alpha   90.00
_cell.angle_beta   90.00
_cell.angle_gamma   90.00
#
_symmetry.space_group_name_H-M   'P 1'
#
loop_
_entity.id
_entity.type
_entity.pdbx_description
1 polymer ?
#
loop_
_entity_poly.entity_id
_entity_poly.type
_entity_poly.pdbx_seq_one_letter_code
_entity_poly.pdbx_strand_id
1 'polypeptide(L)'
;MIRPLTHLYSEAVVTHDQLDPSKIVTRDQIRQAVQSYDPYQSHTSHALEELLLHELRQACHCVKEEGLSLADMQTELLILSAFQCDAGYLAEEIQHMSPTAIKRHLSTLDAAFNRLLHQLFLHQSQPDILCQRFMTILAGAVATKCKIRAKRLKETMLVHP
;
A
#
# COMPACT_ATOMS: atom_id res chain seq x y z
N MET A 1 3.64 -11.97 -12.17
CA MET A 1 2.89 -10.71 -12.03
C MET A 1 2.55 -10.51 -10.56
N ILE A 2 2.71 -9.29 -10.05
CA ILE A 2 2.35 -8.95 -8.65
C ILE A 2 0.84 -9.15 -8.43
N ARG A 3 0.49 -9.75 -7.29
CA ARG A 3 -0.91 -9.96 -6.89
C ARG A 3 -1.63 -8.63 -6.59
N PRO A 4 -2.97 -8.58 -6.71
CA PRO A 4 -3.75 -7.38 -6.35
C PRO A 4 -3.43 -6.86 -4.94
N LEU A 5 -3.46 -5.54 -4.74
CA LEU A 5 -3.16 -4.94 -3.44
C LEU A 5 -4.13 -5.40 -2.36
N THR A 6 -5.41 -5.59 -2.68
CA THR A 6 -6.40 -6.16 -1.74
C THR A 6 -6.02 -7.57 -1.26
N HIS A 7 -5.43 -8.38 -2.13
CA HIS A 7 -4.92 -9.71 -1.77
C HIS A 7 -3.68 -9.59 -0.87
N LEU A 8 -2.73 -8.73 -1.24
CA LEU A 8 -1.54 -8.48 -0.42
C LEU A 8 -1.91 -7.87 0.94
N TYR A 9 -2.94 -7.03 1.01
CA TYR A 9 -3.46 -6.48 2.26
C TYR A 9 -4.03 -7.58 3.15
N SER A 10 -4.88 -8.46 2.60
CA SER A 10 -5.43 -9.60 3.34
C SER A 10 -4.31 -10.47 3.94
N GLU A 11 -3.26 -10.72 3.17
CA GLU A 11 -2.07 -11.43 3.64
C GLU A 11 -1.30 -10.64 4.70
N ALA A 12 -1.11 -9.33 4.50
CA ALA A 12 -0.45 -8.46 5.45
C ALA A 12 -1.18 -8.40 6.79
N VAL A 13 -2.52 -8.37 6.80
CA VAL A 13 -3.34 -8.40 8.02
C VAL A 13 -3.14 -9.73 8.76
N VAL A 14 -3.12 -10.86 8.06
CA VAL A 14 -2.90 -12.18 8.70
C VAL A 14 -1.47 -12.31 9.22
N THR A 15 -0.50 -11.70 8.55
CA THR A 15 0.93 -11.85 8.85
C THR A 15 1.56 -10.62 9.51
N HIS A 16 0.76 -9.66 9.99
CA HIS A 16 1.27 -8.40 10.53
C HIS A 16 2.16 -8.60 11.78
N ASP A 17 1.90 -9.64 12.57
CA ASP A 17 2.72 -10.02 13.73
C ASP A 17 4.12 -10.52 13.34
N GLN A 18 4.35 -10.83 12.06
CA GLN A 18 5.67 -11.21 11.51
C GLN A 18 6.49 -9.99 11.08
N LEU A 19 5.99 -8.77 11.33
CA LEU A 19 6.75 -7.56 11.04
C LEU A 19 8.03 -7.54 11.88
N ASP A 20 9.17 -7.49 11.22
CA ASP A 20 10.44 -7.16 11.86
C ASP A 20 10.58 -5.63 11.89
N PRO A 21 10.40 -4.96 13.05
CA PRO A 21 10.49 -3.52 13.16
C PRO A 21 11.92 -2.99 12.96
N SER A 22 12.93 -3.86 13.02
CA SER A 22 14.33 -3.49 12.80
C SER A 22 14.74 -3.54 11.33
N LYS A 23 13.92 -4.17 10.47
CA LYS A 23 14.17 -4.26 9.04
C LYS A 23 13.91 -2.92 8.38
N ILE A 24 14.97 -2.28 7.90
CA ILE A 24 14.89 -1.07 7.09
C ILE A 24 15.03 -1.46 5.63
N VAL A 25 14.00 -1.15 4.82
CA VAL A 25 14.07 -1.32 3.37
C VAL A 25 14.96 -0.21 2.79
N THR A 26 16.04 -0.62 2.15
CA THR A 26 17.03 0.31 1.55
C THR A 26 16.73 0.58 0.08
N ARG A 27 17.25 1.70 -0.43
CA ARG A 27 17.21 2.06 -1.84
C ARG A 27 17.77 0.94 -2.73
N ASP A 28 18.89 0.32 -2.32
CA ASP A 28 19.54 -0.74 -3.12
C ASP A 28 18.67 -2.00 -3.19
N GLN A 29 17.99 -2.39 -2.11
CA GLN A 29 17.03 -3.50 -2.14
C GLN A 29 15.88 -3.24 -3.12
N ILE A 30 15.33 -2.02 -3.11
CA ILE A 30 14.28 -1.62 -4.06
C ILE A 30 14.82 -1.66 -5.49
N ARG A 31 16.02 -1.12 -5.72
CA ARG A 31 16.66 -1.10 -7.05
C ARG A 31 16.84 -2.52 -7.59
N GLN A 32 17.35 -3.44 -6.78
CA GLN A 32 17.53 -4.85 -7.15
C GLN A 32 16.19 -5.53 -7.47
N ALA A 33 15.18 -5.34 -6.61
CA ALA A 33 13.85 -5.94 -6.79
C ALA A 33 13.15 -5.46 -8.07
N VAL A 34 13.33 -4.19 -8.42
CA VAL A 34 12.84 -3.58 -9.66
C VAL A 34 13.61 -4.12 -10.88
N GLN A 35 14.93 -4.21 -10.81
CA GLN A 35 15.75 -4.74 -11.92
C GLN A 35 15.40 -6.19 -12.26
N SER A 36 15.05 -7.00 -11.26
CA SER A 36 14.67 -8.40 -11.44
C SER A 36 13.18 -8.61 -11.74
N TYR A 37 12.36 -7.56 -11.71
CA TYR A 37 10.94 -7.66 -11.99
C TYR A 37 10.68 -7.58 -13.50
N ASP A 38 10.15 -8.67 -14.04
CA ASP A 38 9.60 -8.73 -15.39
C ASP A 38 8.08 -8.94 -15.29
N PRO A 39 7.25 -7.97 -15.70
CA PRO A 39 5.79 -8.08 -15.62
C PRO A 39 5.21 -9.12 -16.60
N TYR A 40 5.95 -9.51 -17.64
CA TYR A 40 5.49 -10.45 -18.68
C TYR A 40 5.81 -11.90 -18.35
N GLN A 41 6.69 -12.14 -17.39
CA GLN A 41 7.03 -13.46 -16.90
C GLN A 41 6.20 -13.77 -15.63
N SER A 42 5.51 -14.90 -15.66
CA SER A 42 4.60 -15.33 -14.59
C SER A 42 5.33 -15.73 -13.30
N HIS A 43 6.66 -15.89 -13.31
CA HIS A 43 7.44 -16.44 -12.20
C HIS A 43 8.51 -15.49 -11.65
N THR A 44 8.57 -14.26 -12.17
CA THR A 44 9.68 -13.34 -11.90
C THR A 44 9.29 -12.26 -10.91
N SER A 45 9.73 -12.52 -9.68
CA SER A 45 10.07 -11.58 -8.60
C SER A 45 9.09 -11.57 -7.43
N HIS A 46 9.30 -12.55 -6.54
CA HIS A 46 8.89 -12.47 -5.15
C HIS A 46 9.46 -11.24 -4.45
N ALA A 47 10.63 -10.72 -4.84
CA ALA A 47 11.30 -9.65 -4.11
C ALA A 47 10.51 -8.34 -4.05
N LEU A 48 9.97 -7.87 -5.19
CA LEU A 48 9.20 -6.62 -5.20
C LEU A 48 7.85 -6.77 -4.47
N GLU A 49 7.23 -7.94 -4.60
CA GLU A 49 6.00 -8.27 -3.88
C GLU A 49 6.24 -8.38 -2.36
N GLU A 50 7.34 -8.99 -1.92
CA GLU A 50 7.76 -9.05 -0.52
C GLU A 50 8.03 -7.66 0.06
N LEU A 51 8.61 -6.75 -0.73
CA LEU A 51 8.79 -5.36 -0.30
C LEU A 51 7.45 -4.64 -0.13
N LEU A 52 6.50 -4.83 -1.06
CA LEU A 52 5.14 -4.29 -0.94
C LEU A 52 4.41 -4.88 0.26
N LEU A 53 4.55 -6.19 0.50
CA LEU A 53 3.95 -6.89 1.62
C LEU A 53 4.53 -6.40 2.96
N HIS A 54 5.85 -6.20 3.03
CA HIS A 54 6.50 -5.62 4.20
C HIS A 54 6.00 -4.21 4.48
N GLU A 55 5.90 -3.36 3.47
CA GLU A 55 5.34 -2.01 3.60
C GLU A 55 3.88 -2.04 4.08
N LEU A 56 3.06 -2.94 3.53
CA LEU A 56 1.67 -3.14 3.98
C LEU A 56 1.61 -3.57 5.45
N ARG A 57 2.45 -4.51 5.89
CA ARG A 57 2.52 -4.90 7.31
C ARG A 57 2.88 -3.71 8.20
N GLN A 58 3.84 -2.89 7.78
CA GLN A 58 4.22 -1.69 8.51
C GLN A 58 3.07 -0.65 8.56
N ALA A 59 2.35 -0.46 7.45
CA ALA A 59 1.16 0.39 7.43
C ALA A 59 0.06 -0.15 8.35
N CYS A 60 -0.25 -1.44 8.28
CA CYS A 60 -1.20 -2.10 9.18
C CYS A 60 -0.81 -1.92 10.66
N HIS A 61 0.47 -2.09 11.00
CA HIS A 61 0.98 -1.84 12.35
C HIS A 61 0.72 -0.40 12.78
N CYS A 62 1.15 0.59 11.99
CA CYS A 62 0.95 2.00 12.32
C CYS A 62 -0.52 2.36 12.49
N VAL A 63 -1.41 1.82 11.66
CA VAL A 63 -2.85 2.09 11.75
C VAL A 63 -3.49 1.42 12.98
N LYS A 64 -3.06 0.20 13.31
CA LYS A 64 -3.49 -0.51 14.52
C LYS A 64 -3.02 0.22 15.79
N GLU A 65 -1.81 0.78 15.80
CA GLU A 65 -1.31 1.61 16.92
C GLU A 65 -2.15 2.86 17.15
N GLU A 66 -2.68 3.47 16.08
CA GLU A 66 -3.63 4.58 16.22
C GLU A 66 -5.00 4.11 16.76
N GLY A 67 -5.28 2.81 16.78
CA GLY A 67 -6.49 2.22 17.37
C GLY A 67 -7.62 1.96 16.38
N LEU A 68 -7.33 1.96 15.08
CA LEU A 68 -8.29 1.58 14.05
C LEU A 68 -8.30 0.05 13.83
N SER A 69 -9.47 -0.51 13.54
CA SER A 69 -9.63 -1.92 13.23
C SER A 69 -9.20 -2.22 11.79
N LEU A 70 -8.31 -3.20 11.62
CA LEU A 70 -7.87 -3.68 10.29
C LEU A 70 -8.95 -4.52 9.58
N ALA A 71 -10.02 -4.92 10.29
CA ALA A 71 -11.14 -5.64 9.69
C ALA A 71 -12.14 -4.69 9.00
N ASP A 72 -12.03 -3.39 9.23
CA ASP A 72 -12.99 -2.41 8.72
C ASP A 72 -12.64 -2.01 7.27
N MET A 73 -13.63 -2.02 6.39
CA MET A 73 -13.43 -1.65 4.98
C MET A 73 -12.94 -0.21 4.79
N GLN A 74 -13.29 0.69 5.71
CA GLN A 74 -12.79 2.07 5.73
C GLN A 74 -11.28 2.12 5.98
N THR A 75 -10.79 1.31 6.91
CA THR A 75 -9.37 1.16 7.22
C THR A 75 -8.60 0.55 6.05
N GLU A 76 -9.15 -0.51 5.44
CA GLU A 76 -8.57 -1.12 4.23
C GLU A 76 -8.45 -0.08 3.10
N LEU A 77 -9.51 0.69 2.84
CA LEU A 77 -9.49 1.74 1.83
C LEU A 77 -8.47 2.85 2.15
N LEU A 78 -8.36 3.25 3.42
CA LEU A 78 -7.38 4.23 3.87
C LEU A 78 -5.95 3.76 3.57
N ILE A 79 -5.63 2.51 3.91
CA ILE A 79 -4.30 1.93 3.70
C ILE A 79 -4.01 1.77 2.21
N LEU A 80 -4.91 1.12 1.46
CA LEU A 80 -4.65 0.81 0.05
C LEU A 80 -4.62 2.05 -0.84
N SER A 81 -5.42 3.08 -0.54
CA SER A 81 -5.36 4.35 -1.28
C SER A 81 -4.03 5.09 -1.08
N ALA A 82 -3.25 4.77 -0.04
CA ALA A 82 -1.94 5.39 0.17
C ALA A 82 -0.90 4.95 -0.86
N PHE A 83 -1.07 3.79 -1.51
CA PHE A 83 -0.21 3.28 -2.58
C PHE A 83 -0.40 4.00 -3.92
N GLN A 84 -1.39 4.89 -4.02
CA GLN A 84 -1.53 5.77 -5.17
C GLN A 84 -0.70 7.04 -5.00
N CYS A 85 -0.20 7.57 -6.13
CA CYS A 85 0.53 8.84 -6.16
C CYS A 85 -0.34 10.03 -5.72
N ASP A 86 -1.67 9.90 -5.84
CA ASP A 86 -2.60 10.95 -5.47
C ASP A 86 -2.72 11.11 -3.95
N ALA A 87 -3.32 12.21 -3.50
CA ALA A 87 -3.51 12.53 -2.08
C ALA A 87 -4.26 11.43 -1.31
N GLY A 88 -4.95 10.52 -2.01
CA GLY A 88 -5.86 9.54 -1.44
C GLY A 88 -7.17 10.20 -1.02
N TYR A 89 -7.99 9.44 -0.29
CA TYR A 89 -9.24 9.95 0.28
C TYR A 89 -9.01 10.70 1.60
N LEU A 90 -9.74 11.78 1.80
CA LEU A 90 -9.83 12.48 3.08
C LEU A 90 -10.54 11.61 4.13
N ALA A 91 -10.30 11.88 5.41
CA ALA A 91 -10.91 11.14 6.50
C ALA A 91 -12.44 11.23 6.46
N GLU A 92 -12.95 12.43 6.20
CA GLU A 92 -14.37 12.74 6.09
C GLU A 92 -15.01 11.99 4.91
N GLU A 93 -14.32 11.94 3.77
CA GLU A 93 -14.79 11.21 2.59
C GLU A 93 -14.95 9.72 2.90
N ILE A 94 -13.96 9.09 3.53
CA ILE A 94 -14.01 7.67 3.90
C ILE A 94 -15.14 7.41 4.91
N GLN A 95 -15.31 8.29 5.91
CA GLN A 95 -16.33 8.12 6.95
C GLN A 95 -17.75 8.11 6.37
N HIS A 96 -18.03 8.95 5.36
CA HIS A 96 -19.35 9.09 4.76
C HIS A 96 -19.61 8.12 3.59
N MET A 97 -18.62 7.35 3.16
CA MET A 97 -18.81 6.37 2.08
C MET A 97 -19.65 5.18 2.54
N SER A 98 -20.61 4.80 1.70
CA SER A 98 -21.35 3.55 1.90
C SER A 98 -20.44 2.34 1.67
N PRO A 99 -20.73 1.18 2.30
CA PRO A 99 -19.94 -0.04 2.08
C PRO A 99 -19.85 -0.46 0.61
N THR A 100 -20.89 -0.20 -0.18
CA THR A 100 -20.89 -0.48 -1.63
C THR A 100 -19.98 0.47 -2.41
N ALA A 101 -19.90 1.75 -2.01
CA ALA A 101 -18.95 2.70 -2.59
C ALA A 101 -17.51 2.28 -2.27
N ILE A 102 -17.23 1.90 -1.01
CA ILE A 102 -15.90 1.45 -0.58
C ILE A 102 -15.44 0.24 -1.42
N LYS A 103 -16.29 -0.79 -1.57
CA LYS A 103 -15.96 -1.97 -2.40
C LYS A 103 -15.62 -1.59 -3.84
N ARG A 104 -16.34 -0.65 -4.45
CA ARG A 104 -16.06 -0.17 -5.81
C ARG A 104 -14.71 0.54 -5.88
N HIS A 105 -14.40 1.35 -4.88
CA HIS A 105 -13.11 2.04 -4.81
C HIS A 105 -11.96 1.04 -4.64
N LEU A 106 -12.08 0.04 -3.77
CA LEU A 106 -11.07 -1.02 -3.60
C LEU A 106 -10.77 -1.75 -4.92
N SER A 107 -11.80 -2.18 -5.66
CA SER A 107 -11.61 -2.79 -6.98
C SER A 107 -10.94 -1.85 -8.00
N THR A 108 -11.21 -0.54 -7.91
CA THR A 108 -10.59 0.47 -8.76
C THR A 108 -9.12 0.69 -8.41
N LEU A 109 -8.76 0.61 -7.12
CA LEU A 109 -7.38 0.71 -6.63
C LEU A 109 -6.51 -0.41 -7.19
N ASP A 110 -6.98 -1.66 -7.15
CA ASP A 110 -6.25 -2.80 -7.72
C ASP A 110 -5.97 -2.61 -9.22
N ALA A 111 -7.00 -2.21 -9.97
CA ALA A 111 -6.87 -1.95 -11.40
C ALA A 111 -5.93 -0.77 -11.69
N ALA A 112 -5.95 0.28 -10.86
CA ALA A 112 -5.07 1.44 -11.00
C ALA A 112 -3.61 1.08 -10.67
N PHE A 113 -3.38 0.31 -9.61
CA PHE A 113 -2.05 -0.14 -9.22
C PHE A 113 -1.42 -1.06 -10.27
N ASN A 114 -2.18 -2.04 -10.79
CA ASN A 114 -1.72 -2.88 -11.88
C ASN A 114 -1.40 -2.09 -13.15
N ARG A 115 -2.21 -1.08 -13.49
CA ARG A 115 -1.93 -0.18 -14.60
C ARG A 115 -0.65 0.64 -14.37
N LEU A 116 -0.45 1.15 -13.16
CA LEU A 116 0.77 1.87 -12.79
C LEU A 116 1.99 0.96 -12.96
N LEU A 117 1.97 -0.26 -12.39
CA LEU A 117 3.05 -1.23 -12.56
C LEU A 117 3.32 -1.50 -14.03
N HIS A 118 2.30 -1.79 -14.84
CA HIS A 118 2.49 -1.98 -16.27
C HIS A 118 3.12 -0.75 -16.94
N GLN A 119 2.60 0.45 -16.72
CA GLN A 119 3.15 1.68 -17.32
C GLN A 119 4.61 1.93 -16.94
N LEU A 120 4.96 1.68 -15.69
CA LEU A 120 6.34 1.84 -15.20
C LEU A 120 7.32 0.93 -15.96
N PHE A 121 6.96 -0.35 -16.11
CA PHE A 121 7.85 -1.35 -16.71
C PHE A 121 7.73 -1.45 -18.25
N LEU A 122 6.64 -0.98 -18.86
CA LEU A 122 6.39 -1.06 -20.31
C LEU A 122 7.31 -0.13 -21.13
N HIS A 123 7.75 1.00 -20.56
CA HIS A 123 8.56 1.99 -21.28
C HIS A 123 10.08 1.77 -21.18
N GLN A 124 10.55 0.61 -20.70
CA GLN A 124 11.98 0.37 -20.39
C GLN A 124 12.59 1.51 -19.55
N SER A 125 11.81 2.02 -18.60
CA SER A 125 12.24 3.09 -17.70
C SER A 125 13.53 2.66 -17.01
N GLN A 126 14.53 3.56 -16.95
CA GLN A 126 15.80 3.26 -16.28
C GLN A 126 15.52 2.77 -14.84
N PRO A 127 16.19 1.71 -14.36
CA PRO A 127 15.93 1.15 -13.03
C PRO A 127 16.00 2.17 -11.90
N ASP A 128 16.80 3.22 -12.05
CA ASP A 128 16.93 4.29 -11.07
C ASP A 128 15.68 5.19 -11.00
N ILE A 129 15.01 5.43 -12.13
CA ILE A 129 13.73 6.16 -12.20
C ILE A 129 12.64 5.33 -11.54
N LEU A 130 12.61 4.03 -11.83
CA LEU A 130 11.67 3.10 -11.22
C LEU A 130 11.90 3.00 -9.71
N CYS A 131 13.14 2.81 -9.27
CA CYS A 131 13.53 2.82 -7.87
C CYS A 131 13.07 4.12 -7.17
N GLN A 132 13.30 5.27 -7.80
CA GLN A 132 12.86 6.57 -7.25
C GLN A 132 11.34 6.66 -7.08
N ARG A 133 10.57 6.11 -8.03
CA ARG A 133 9.10 6.05 -7.91
C ARG A 133 8.66 5.05 -6.86
N PHE A 134 9.29 3.88 -6.78
CA PHE A 134 8.98 2.91 -5.74
C PHE A 134 9.34 3.42 -4.34
N MET A 135 10.36 4.28 -4.20
CA MET A 135 10.66 4.94 -2.93
C MET A 135 9.55 5.88 -2.43
N THR A 136 8.61 6.33 -3.28
CA THR A 136 7.46 7.12 -2.80
C THR A 136 6.36 6.25 -2.20
N ILE A 137 6.44 4.93 -2.38
CA ILE A 137 5.48 3.97 -1.83
C ILE A 137 6.10 2.98 -0.84
N LEU A 138 7.37 2.62 -0.99
CA LEU A 138 8.13 1.71 -0.13
C LEU A 138 9.01 2.49 0.87
N ALA A 139 9.79 1.76 1.67
CA ALA A 139 10.73 2.29 2.64
C ALA A 139 10.06 3.16 3.72
N GLY A 140 8.87 2.76 4.14
CA GLY A 140 8.07 3.42 5.18
C GLY A 140 7.29 4.64 4.68
N ALA A 141 7.33 4.97 3.39
CA ALA A 141 6.62 6.11 2.83
C ALA A 141 5.10 5.94 2.99
N VAL A 142 4.56 4.77 2.62
CA VAL A 142 3.14 4.48 2.79
C VAL A 142 2.79 4.32 4.26
N ALA A 143 3.61 3.61 5.04
CA ALA A 143 3.36 3.46 6.47
C ALA A 143 3.23 4.81 7.19
N THR A 144 4.12 5.75 6.87
CA THR A 144 4.07 7.13 7.40
C THR A 144 2.81 7.87 6.96
N LYS A 145 2.45 7.79 5.66
CA LYS A 145 1.20 8.38 5.14
C LYS A 145 -0.02 7.80 5.83
N CYS A 146 -0.06 6.48 6.05
CA CYS A 146 -1.15 5.78 6.72
C CYS A 146 -1.26 6.19 8.19
N LYS A 147 -0.14 6.31 8.92
CA LYS A 147 -0.14 6.78 10.31
C LYS A 147 -0.82 8.15 10.45
N ILE A 148 -0.42 9.11 9.62
CA ILE A 148 -0.98 10.47 9.62
C ILE A 148 -2.48 10.44 9.30
N ARG A 149 -2.88 9.67 8.29
CA ARG A 149 -4.28 9.58 7.86
C ARG A 149 -5.15 8.84 8.87
N ALA A 150 -4.64 7.78 9.50
CA ALA A 150 -5.35 7.03 10.55
C ALA A 150 -5.60 7.89 11.78
N LYS A 151 -4.60 8.67 12.21
CA LYS A 151 -4.78 9.65 13.28
C LYS A 151 -5.92 10.63 12.96
N ARG A 152 -5.95 11.19 11.76
CA ARG A 152 -7.02 12.09 11.31
C ARG A 152 -8.37 11.40 11.29
N LEU A 153 -8.47 10.19 10.73
CA LEU A 153 -9.72 9.44 10.68
C LEU A 153 -10.28 9.17 12.08
N LYS A 154 -9.41 8.78 13.03
CA LYS A 154 -9.81 8.62 14.43
C LYS A 154 -10.32 9.91 15.03
N GLU A 155 -9.63 11.03 14.81
CA GLU A 155 -10.07 12.35 15.28
C GLU A 155 -11.45 12.70 14.72
N THR A 156 -11.71 12.48 13.43
CA THR A 156 -13.02 12.72 12.80
C THR A 156 -14.12 11.81 13.38
N MET A 157 -13.84 10.52 13.62
CA MET A 157 -14.79 9.59 14.25
C MET A 157 -15.13 9.97 15.69
N LEU A 158 -14.21 10.59 16.43
CA LEU A 158 -14.45 11.06 17.80
C LEU A 158 -15.28 12.35 17.85
N VAL A 159 -15.19 13.19 16.82
CA VAL A 159 -15.93 14.47 16.73
C VAL A 159 -17.35 14.27 16.19
N HIS A 160 -17.59 13.23 15.40
CA HIS A 160 -18.89 12.87 14.85
C HIS A 160 -19.29 11.43 15.21
N PRO A 161 -19.67 11.16 16.49
CA PRO A 161 -20.19 9.86 16.90
C PRO A 161 -21.57 9.54 16.29
#